data_AF-A0A0M3J513-F1
#
_entry.id   AF-A0A0M3J513-F1
#
_cell.length_a   1.000
_cell.length_b   1.000
_cell.length_c   1.000
_cell.angle_alpha   90.00
_cell.angle_beta   90.00
_cell.angle_gamma   90.00
#
_symmetry.space_group_name_H-M   'P 1'
#
loop_
_entity.id
_entity.type
_entity.pdbx_description
1 polymer ?
#
loop_
_entity_poly.entity_id
_entity_poly.type
_entity_poly.pdbx_seq_one_letter_code
_entity_poly.pdbx_strand_id
1 'polypeptide(L)'
;MNAFKAKLLDDMDAEFGVDTMIEDEKKRRAENIQKKKRQQKQKSDTAGLVVGHSKEDFLEGNETVLVLEDRDVLAEGDEVLVNPNIVDNTKYAKNAELRKKKGSYQPYPEESLDDYGVQKAKTVLSKYDEELEGEERQMFRLDESGEVDLEKERQEMLIRKNLMMANKRLESIENQKYRVASEFYTAEEMISFRRPSKKKDGKKLRKRKVRVLRADDLVPEETTQEDEKARALRLAAHKVGSLAHKVKQETAAEVD
;
A
#
# COMPACT_ATOMS: atom_id res chain seq x y z
N MET A 1 55.12 25.00 -26.36
CA MET A 1 54.92 23.70 -27.05
C MET A 1 53.48 23.45 -27.48
N ASN A 2 52.45 23.96 -26.77
CA ASN A 2 51.06 23.67 -27.12
C ASN A 2 50.55 24.38 -28.40
N ALA A 3 51.05 25.59 -28.69
CA ALA A 3 50.62 26.36 -29.85
C ALA A 3 51.06 25.76 -31.20
N PHE A 4 52.28 25.19 -31.26
CA PHE A 4 52.78 24.56 -32.48
C PHE A 4 52.03 23.26 -32.79
N LYS A 5 51.70 22.49 -31.75
CA LYS A 5 50.89 21.27 -31.88
C LYS A 5 49.45 21.57 -32.31
N ALA A 6 48.84 22.62 -31.76
CA ALA A 6 47.50 23.04 -32.17
C ALA A 6 47.48 23.49 -33.64
N LYS A 7 48.47 24.28 -34.06
CA LYS A 7 48.57 24.75 -35.44
C LYS A 7 48.82 23.61 -36.45
N LEU A 8 49.64 22.63 -36.08
CA LEU A 8 49.85 21.43 -36.90
C LEU A 8 48.58 20.58 -37.02
N LEU A 9 47.78 20.47 -35.95
CA LEU A 9 46.49 19.79 -36.00
C LEU A 9 45.49 20.53 -36.90
N ASP A 10 45.43 21.85 -36.82
CA ASP A 10 44.58 22.69 -37.68
C ASP A 10 44.95 22.53 -39.17
N ASP A 11 46.26 22.56 -39.49
CA ASP A 11 46.75 22.37 -40.86
C ASP A 11 46.41 20.95 -41.37
N MET A 12 46.48 19.93 -40.49
CA MET A 12 46.09 18.55 -40.83
C MET A 12 44.56 18.43 -41.01
N ASP A 13 43.75 19.02 -40.14
CA ASP A 13 42.27 18.97 -40.25
C ASP A 13 41.77 19.70 -41.51
N ALA A 14 42.46 20.77 -41.91
CA ALA A 14 42.22 21.48 -43.17
C ALA A 14 42.57 20.64 -44.42
N GLU A 15 43.67 19.89 -44.39
CA GLU A 15 44.09 19.02 -45.49
C GLU A 15 43.20 17.78 -45.62
N PHE A 16 42.72 17.23 -44.50
CA PHE A 16 41.81 16.09 -44.47
C PHE A 16 40.33 16.46 -44.68
N GLY A 17 39.98 17.75 -44.69
CA GLY A 17 38.61 18.23 -44.92
C GLY A 17 37.61 17.85 -43.83
N VAL A 18 38.09 17.53 -42.63
CA VAL A 18 37.29 17.00 -41.51
C VAL A 18 36.25 18.01 -41.03
N ASP A 19 36.59 19.31 -41.10
CA ASP A 19 35.68 20.41 -40.78
C ASP A 19 34.42 20.40 -41.64
N THR A 20 34.53 20.07 -42.93
CA THR A 20 33.38 20.02 -43.85
C THR A 20 32.41 18.89 -43.47
N MET A 21 32.94 17.73 -43.07
CA MET A 21 32.11 16.60 -42.62
C MET A 21 31.41 16.90 -41.30
N ILE A 22 32.10 17.55 -40.36
CA ILE A 22 31.52 17.94 -39.07
C ILE A 22 30.45 19.02 -39.27
N GLU A 23 30.67 20.00 -40.16
CA GLU A 23 29.67 20.99 -40.52
C GLU A 23 28.45 20.36 -41.19
N ASP A 24 28.65 19.43 -42.13
CA ASP A 24 27.55 18.72 -42.78
C ASP A 24 26.78 17.83 -41.81
N GLU A 25 27.45 17.18 -40.85
CA GLU A 25 26.78 16.41 -39.81
C GLU A 25 25.98 17.34 -38.87
N LYS A 26 26.55 18.48 -38.48
CA LYS A 26 25.84 19.51 -37.69
C LYS A 26 24.64 20.08 -38.44
N LYS A 27 24.77 20.37 -39.74
CA LYS A 27 23.66 20.83 -40.61
C LYS A 27 22.58 19.76 -40.70
N ARG A 28 22.93 18.50 -40.97
CA ARG A 28 21.98 17.37 -40.99
C ARG A 28 21.26 17.20 -39.65
N ARG A 29 21.98 17.29 -38.52
CA ARG A 29 21.37 17.25 -37.18
C ARG A 29 20.43 18.43 -36.95
N ALA A 30 20.84 19.64 -37.31
CA ALA A 30 20.01 20.84 -37.18
C ALA A 30 18.76 20.78 -38.06
N GLU A 31 18.89 20.34 -39.32
CA GLU A 31 17.78 20.12 -40.24
C GLU A 31 16.81 19.06 -39.72
N ASN A 32 17.31 17.94 -39.18
CA ASN A 32 16.47 16.89 -38.60
C ASN A 32 15.71 17.40 -37.37
N ILE A 33 16.35 18.20 -36.51
CA ILE A 33 15.70 18.84 -35.36
C ILE A 33 14.64 19.84 -35.83
N GLN A 34 14.93 20.64 -36.86
CA GLN A 34 13.96 21.58 -37.44
C GLN A 34 12.79 20.86 -38.10
N LYS A 35 13.03 19.76 -38.84
CA LYS A 35 11.97 18.93 -39.44
C LYS A 35 11.05 18.35 -38.36
N LYS A 36 11.59 17.79 -37.28
CA LYS A 36 10.81 17.30 -36.14
C LYS A 36 9.98 18.41 -35.49
N LYS A 37 10.58 19.59 -35.26
CA LYS A 37 9.85 20.77 -34.74
C LYS A 37 8.76 21.27 -35.67
N ARG A 38 8.94 21.18 -36.99
CA ARG A 38 7.92 21.56 -37.98
C ARG A 38 6.77 20.55 -38.02
N GLN A 39 7.05 19.27 -37.90
CA GLN A 39 6.03 18.21 -37.79
C GLN A 39 5.21 18.38 -36.50
N GLN A 40 5.87 18.63 -35.37
CA GLN A 40 5.18 18.93 -34.10
C GLN A 40 4.38 20.25 -34.11
N LYS A 41 4.75 21.20 -34.99
CA LYS A 41 4.05 22.48 -35.17
C LYS A 41 2.94 22.43 -36.23
N GLN A 42 2.85 21.37 -37.03
CA GLN A 42 1.64 21.16 -37.82
C GLN A 42 0.56 20.86 -36.80
N LYS A 43 -0.35 21.83 -36.61
CA LYS A 43 -1.52 21.66 -35.74
C LYS A 43 -2.18 20.35 -36.15
N SER A 44 -2.32 19.42 -35.21
CA SER A 44 -3.10 18.23 -35.50
C SER A 44 -4.55 18.67 -35.68
N ASP A 45 -5.21 18.11 -36.68
CA ASP A 45 -6.63 18.40 -36.92
C ASP A 45 -7.52 17.93 -35.75
N THR A 46 -6.96 17.11 -34.84
CA THR A 46 -7.60 16.61 -33.62
C THR A 46 -7.26 17.42 -32.37
N ALA A 47 -6.44 18.46 -32.48
CA ALA A 47 -6.03 19.29 -31.36
C ALA A 47 -7.25 19.90 -30.64
N GLY A 48 -7.35 19.68 -29.34
CA GLY A 48 -8.40 20.28 -28.52
C GLY A 48 -9.80 19.68 -28.69
N LEU A 49 -9.98 18.59 -29.43
CA LEU A 49 -11.22 17.81 -29.45
C LEU A 49 -11.43 17.08 -28.11
N VAL A 50 -12.69 16.77 -27.80
CA VAL A 50 -13.07 16.05 -26.57
C VAL A 50 -13.22 14.57 -26.89
N VAL A 51 -12.71 13.69 -26.05
CA VAL A 51 -12.94 12.24 -26.12
C VAL A 51 -14.00 11.88 -25.08
N GLY A 52 -15.09 11.25 -25.54
CA GLY A 52 -16.25 10.87 -24.72
C GLY A 52 -16.10 9.54 -23.98
N HIS A 53 -14.88 9.18 -23.58
CA HIS A 53 -14.55 7.95 -22.86
C HIS A 53 -13.60 8.24 -21.70
N SER A 54 -13.50 7.33 -20.73
CA SER A 54 -12.51 7.49 -19.67
C SER A 54 -11.11 7.25 -20.22
N LYS A 55 -10.10 7.84 -19.58
CA LYS A 55 -8.71 7.56 -19.95
C LYS A 55 -8.30 6.13 -19.60
N GLU A 56 -9.00 5.52 -18.65
CA GLU A 56 -8.78 4.14 -18.20
C GLU A 56 -9.08 3.12 -19.30
N ASP A 57 -10.11 3.38 -20.12
CA ASP A 57 -10.52 2.50 -21.22
C ASP A 57 -9.44 2.35 -22.31
N PHE A 58 -8.48 3.28 -22.37
CA PHE A 58 -7.38 3.27 -23.34
C PHE A 58 -6.07 2.71 -22.78
N LEU A 59 -6.01 2.36 -21.49
CA LEU A 59 -4.78 1.86 -20.85
C LEU A 59 -4.39 0.44 -21.29
N GLU A 60 -5.28 -0.27 -21.96
CA GLU A 60 -5.05 -1.64 -22.42
C GLU A 60 -3.96 -1.75 -23.50
N GLY A 61 -3.48 -0.62 -24.03
CA GLY A 61 -2.43 -0.57 -25.06
C GLY A 61 -2.93 -0.99 -26.44
N ASN A 62 -4.25 -1.12 -26.61
CA ASN A 62 -4.90 -1.42 -27.86
C ASN A 62 -5.07 -0.13 -28.67
N GLU A 63 -4.62 -0.15 -29.93
CA GLU A 63 -4.93 0.93 -30.87
C GLU A 63 -6.42 0.85 -31.21
N THR A 64 -7.15 1.93 -30.97
CA THR A 64 -8.60 2.00 -31.21
C THR A 64 -8.94 3.20 -32.06
N VAL A 65 -9.89 2.99 -32.99
CA VAL A 65 -10.38 4.06 -33.87
C VAL A 65 -11.51 4.79 -33.17
N LEU A 66 -11.40 6.10 -33.09
CA LEU A 66 -12.44 6.99 -32.59
C LEU A 66 -13.21 7.60 -33.75
N VAL A 67 -14.52 7.71 -33.59
CA VAL A 67 -15.44 8.29 -34.57
C VAL A 67 -16.14 9.49 -33.93
N LEU A 68 -16.46 10.51 -34.72
CA LEU A 68 -17.22 11.66 -34.25
C LEU A 68 -18.63 11.23 -33.80
N GLU A 69 -19.06 11.67 -32.61
CA GLU A 69 -20.41 11.46 -32.11
C GLU A 69 -21.42 12.22 -32.98
N ASP A 70 -22.55 11.57 -33.30
CA ASP A 70 -23.63 12.21 -34.04
C ASP A 70 -24.24 13.36 -33.23
N ARG A 71 -24.25 14.56 -33.82
CA ARG A 71 -24.67 15.82 -33.19
C ARG A 71 -25.49 16.62 -34.20
N ASP A 72 -26.49 17.35 -33.69
CA ASP A 72 -27.23 18.29 -34.51
C ASP A 72 -26.32 19.44 -34.97
N VAL A 73 -26.44 19.84 -36.23
CA VAL A 73 -25.53 20.80 -36.88
C VAL A 73 -25.65 22.20 -36.26
N LEU A 74 -26.80 22.51 -35.67
CA LEU A 74 -27.06 23.78 -35.00
C LEU A 74 -26.81 23.72 -33.48
N ALA A 75 -26.46 22.55 -32.94
CA ALA A 75 -26.16 22.43 -31.52
C ALA A 75 -24.81 23.11 -31.23
N GLU A 76 -24.82 24.11 -30.36
CA GLU A 76 -23.61 24.76 -29.86
C GLU A 76 -22.93 23.84 -28.82
N GLY A 77 -21.73 23.35 -29.14
CA GLY A 77 -20.94 22.51 -28.25
C GLY A 77 -19.64 22.02 -28.88
N ASP A 78 -18.75 21.48 -28.05
CA ASP A 78 -17.51 20.86 -28.52
C ASP A 78 -17.81 19.52 -29.22
N GLU A 79 -17.09 19.25 -30.32
CA GLU A 79 -17.11 17.96 -31.01
C GLU A 79 -16.52 16.84 -30.13
N VAL A 80 -17.24 15.71 -30.04
CA VAL A 80 -16.87 14.58 -29.17
C VAL A 80 -16.49 13.37 -30.01
N LEU A 81 -15.31 12.80 -29.73
CA LEU A 81 -14.80 11.57 -30.31
C LEU A 81 -15.15 10.37 -29.43
N VAL A 82 -15.74 9.35 -30.04
CA VAL A 82 -16.30 8.18 -29.36
C VAL A 82 -15.93 6.91 -30.12
N ASN A 83 -15.44 5.90 -29.40
CA ASN A 83 -15.37 4.54 -29.92
C ASN A 83 -16.75 3.86 -29.83
N PRO A 84 -17.36 3.41 -30.94
CA PRO A 84 -18.65 2.71 -30.93
C PRO A 84 -18.64 1.43 -30.10
N ASN A 85 -17.54 0.67 -30.12
CA ASN A 85 -17.45 -0.60 -29.40
C ASN A 85 -17.50 -0.40 -27.88
N ILE A 86 -16.86 0.66 -27.37
CA ILE A 86 -16.87 0.98 -25.94
C ILE A 86 -18.28 1.42 -25.52
N VAL A 87 -18.98 2.20 -26.34
CA VAL A 87 -20.38 2.59 -26.08
C VAL A 87 -21.29 1.37 -26.02
N ASP A 88 -21.17 0.45 -26.98
CA ASP A 88 -21.99 -0.75 -26.99
C ASP A 88 -21.71 -1.65 -25.79
N ASN A 89 -20.43 -1.80 -25.42
CA ASN A 89 -20.02 -2.58 -24.25
C ASN A 89 -20.57 -1.99 -22.95
N THR A 90 -20.47 -0.67 -22.75
CA THR A 90 -20.99 0.00 -21.54
C THR A 90 -22.51 -0.11 -21.46
N LYS A 91 -23.22 0.09 -22.58
CA LYS A 91 -24.67 -0.10 -22.67
C LYS A 91 -25.08 -1.54 -22.36
N TYR A 92 -24.34 -2.53 -22.88
CA TYR A 92 -24.59 -3.94 -22.59
C TYR A 92 -24.38 -4.26 -21.10
N ALA A 93 -23.29 -3.78 -20.51
CA ALA A 93 -22.99 -3.96 -19.10
C ALA A 93 -24.10 -3.37 -18.20
N LYS A 94 -24.53 -2.13 -18.46
CA LYS A 94 -25.65 -1.49 -17.75
C LYS A 94 -26.94 -2.30 -17.85
N ASN A 95 -27.30 -2.74 -19.06
CA ASN A 95 -28.48 -3.58 -19.26
C ASN A 95 -28.39 -4.91 -18.49
N ALA A 96 -27.21 -5.53 -18.43
CA ALA A 96 -27.00 -6.73 -17.64
C ALA A 96 -27.20 -6.48 -16.14
N GLU A 97 -26.74 -5.34 -15.61
CA GLU A 97 -26.96 -4.94 -14.21
C GLU A 97 -28.41 -4.63 -13.90
N LEU A 98 -29.11 -3.89 -14.76
CA LEU A 98 -30.54 -3.64 -14.62
C LEU A 98 -31.35 -4.94 -14.64
N ARG A 99 -30.94 -5.91 -15.46
CA ARG A 99 -31.53 -7.25 -15.47
C ARG A 99 -31.27 -8.01 -14.18
N LYS A 100 -30.10 -7.86 -13.55
CA LYS A 100 -29.81 -8.44 -12.23
C LYS A 100 -30.64 -7.77 -11.13
N LYS A 101 -30.84 -6.45 -11.19
CA LYS A 101 -31.67 -5.67 -10.24
C LYS A 101 -33.16 -6.01 -10.38
N LYS A 102 -33.61 -6.43 -11.57
CA LYS A 102 -34.93 -7.02 -11.79
C LYS A 102 -35.00 -8.44 -11.21
N GLY A 103 -34.97 -8.54 -9.88
CA GLY A 103 -35.27 -9.78 -9.18
C GLY A 103 -36.66 -10.31 -9.52
N SER A 104 -36.91 -11.59 -9.21
CA SER A 104 -38.24 -12.21 -9.33
C SER A 104 -39.28 -11.39 -8.57
N TYR A 105 -40.46 -11.19 -9.16
CA TYR A 105 -41.55 -10.44 -8.54
C TYR A 105 -41.92 -11.08 -7.19
N GLN A 106 -41.61 -10.39 -6.10
CA GLN A 106 -42.00 -10.78 -4.74
C GLN A 106 -43.07 -9.80 -4.23
N PRO A 107 -44.33 -10.23 -4.12
CA PRO A 107 -45.43 -9.40 -3.62
C PRO A 107 -45.23 -8.92 -2.18
N TYR A 108 -44.56 -9.75 -1.37
CA TYR A 108 -44.16 -9.43 0.01
C TYR A 108 -42.66 -9.66 0.13
N PRO A 109 -41.84 -8.66 -0.19
CA PRO A 109 -40.41 -8.78 0.03
C PRO A 109 -40.15 -8.81 1.55
N GLU A 110 -39.42 -9.81 2.03
CA GLU A 110 -38.74 -9.68 3.33
C GLU A 110 -37.84 -8.44 3.29
N GLU A 111 -37.79 -7.75 4.42
CA GLU A 111 -37.13 -6.46 4.60
C GLU A 111 -35.67 -6.56 4.13
N SER A 112 -35.36 -5.93 2.99
CA SER A 112 -34.02 -6.01 2.41
C SER A 112 -33.07 -5.18 3.26
N LEU A 113 -32.31 -5.86 4.11
CA LEU A 113 -31.16 -5.30 4.80
C LEU A 113 -30.06 -5.02 3.76
N ASP A 114 -29.51 -3.82 3.80
CA ASP A 114 -28.32 -3.40 3.05
C ASP A 114 -27.09 -4.20 3.50
N ASP A 115 -25.97 -4.11 2.75
CA ASP A 115 -24.68 -4.76 3.07
C ASP A 115 -24.12 -4.36 4.46
N TYR A 116 -24.66 -3.28 5.03
CA TYR A 116 -24.35 -2.75 6.36
C TYR A 116 -25.40 -3.11 7.43
N GLY A 117 -26.36 -3.99 7.13
CA GLY A 117 -27.41 -4.41 8.06
C GLY A 117 -28.47 -3.34 8.34
N VAL A 118 -28.58 -2.31 7.49
CA VAL A 118 -29.58 -1.24 7.61
C VAL A 118 -30.74 -1.56 6.66
N GLN A 119 -31.98 -1.46 7.14
CA GLN A 119 -33.17 -1.62 6.29
C GLN A 119 -33.19 -0.51 5.23
N LYS A 120 -32.96 -0.85 3.96
CA LYS A 120 -33.13 0.10 2.86
C LYS A 120 -34.61 0.14 2.49
N ALA A 121 -35.23 1.31 2.65
CA ALA A 121 -36.58 1.55 2.13
C ALA A 121 -36.54 1.37 0.61
N LYS A 122 -37.19 0.34 0.08
CA LYS A 122 -37.32 0.14 -1.36
C LYS A 122 -38.17 1.30 -1.91
N THR A 123 -37.53 2.22 -2.64
CA THR A 123 -38.26 3.21 -3.44
C THR A 123 -39.04 2.45 -4.52
N VAL A 124 -40.26 2.91 -4.83
CA VAL A 124 -41.19 2.21 -5.74
C VAL A 124 -40.56 1.97 -7.12
N LEU A 125 -39.54 2.75 -7.49
CA LEU A 125 -38.93 2.76 -8.81
C LEU A 125 -37.39 2.77 -8.79
N SER A 126 -36.77 2.04 -7.86
CA SER A 126 -35.30 1.94 -7.72
C SER A 126 -34.52 1.54 -8.98
N LYS A 127 -35.19 1.02 -10.01
CA LYS A 127 -34.58 0.65 -11.31
C LYS A 127 -34.15 1.87 -12.13
N TYR A 128 -34.78 3.01 -11.91
CA TYR A 128 -34.61 4.20 -12.76
C TYR A 128 -33.94 5.35 -12.02
N ASP A 129 -33.69 5.20 -10.71
CA ASP A 129 -33.01 6.22 -9.91
C ASP A 129 -31.62 6.56 -10.52
N GLU A 130 -30.96 5.58 -11.16
CA GLU A 130 -29.67 5.77 -11.86
C GLU A 130 -29.77 6.41 -13.25
N GLU A 131 -30.93 6.32 -13.91
CA GLU A 131 -31.15 6.95 -15.23
C GLU A 131 -31.65 8.39 -15.10
N LEU A 132 -32.26 8.72 -13.96
CA LEU A 132 -32.94 10.00 -13.73
C LEU A 132 -31.96 11.18 -13.59
N GLU A 133 -30.77 10.94 -13.07
CA GLU A 133 -29.68 11.92 -12.95
C GLU A 133 -28.90 12.08 -14.28
N GLY A 134 -29.12 11.17 -15.24
CA GLY A 134 -28.42 11.12 -16.51
C GLY A 134 -27.12 10.31 -16.43
N GLU A 135 -26.67 9.78 -17.57
CA GLU A 135 -25.41 9.03 -17.63
C GLU A 135 -24.23 10.01 -17.48
N GLU A 136 -23.60 10.04 -16.31
CA GLU A 136 -22.30 10.70 -16.15
C GLU A 136 -21.25 9.94 -16.96
N ARG A 137 -20.99 10.41 -18.19
CA ARG A 137 -19.90 9.92 -19.02
C ARG A 137 -18.62 10.65 -18.64
N GLN A 138 -17.56 9.89 -18.37
CA GLN A 138 -16.24 10.48 -18.22
C GLN A 138 -15.76 10.98 -19.58
N MET A 139 -15.28 12.21 -19.62
CA MET A 139 -14.75 12.84 -20.83
C MET A 139 -13.43 13.54 -20.52
N PHE A 140 -12.53 13.58 -21.49
CA PHE A 140 -11.28 14.33 -21.39
C PHE A 140 -10.96 15.04 -22.71
N ARG A 141 -10.20 16.13 -22.65
CA ARG A 141 -9.81 16.94 -23.80
C ARG A 141 -8.41 16.55 -24.27
N LEU A 142 -8.21 16.51 -25.59
CA LEU A 142 -6.88 16.31 -26.19
C LEU A 142 -6.06 17.61 -26.12
N ASP A 143 -4.74 17.48 -26.01
CA ASP A 143 -3.83 18.61 -25.99
C ASP A 143 -3.69 19.28 -27.38
N GLU A 144 -2.91 20.37 -27.48
CA GLU A 144 -2.66 21.09 -28.74
C GLU A 144 -1.99 20.22 -29.82
N SER A 145 -1.33 19.13 -29.42
CA SER A 145 -0.76 18.12 -30.32
C SER A 145 -1.76 17.03 -30.71
N GLY A 146 -2.96 16.98 -30.12
CA GLY A 146 -3.93 15.91 -30.33
C GLY A 146 -3.54 14.59 -29.65
N GLU A 147 -2.53 14.62 -28.79
CA GLU A 147 -2.03 13.48 -28.03
C GLU A 147 -2.41 13.62 -26.56
N VAL A 148 -2.41 12.49 -25.84
CA VAL A 148 -2.52 12.42 -24.39
C VAL A 148 -1.46 11.45 -23.88
N ASP A 149 -0.72 11.85 -22.85
CA ASP A 149 0.30 11.03 -22.22
C ASP A 149 -0.33 9.87 -21.40
N LEU A 150 -0.82 8.83 -22.08
CA LEU A 150 -1.43 7.65 -21.46
C LEU A 150 -0.45 6.90 -20.53
N GLU A 151 0.85 6.92 -20.84
CA GLU A 151 1.86 6.25 -20.01
C GLU A 151 2.03 6.95 -18.65
N LYS A 152 1.98 8.28 -18.64
CA LYS A 152 2.03 9.06 -17.41
C LYS A 152 0.77 8.83 -16.58
N GLU A 153 -0.40 8.82 -17.22
CA GLU A 153 -1.67 8.49 -16.60
C GLU A 153 -1.64 7.10 -15.94
N ARG A 154 -1.14 6.09 -16.66
CA ARG A 154 -0.97 4.72 -16.15
C ARG A 154 -0.13 4.70 -14.88
N GLN A 155 0.99 5.42 -14.88
CA GLN A 155 1.88 5.50 -13.73
C GLN A 155 1.21 6.20 -12.54
N GLU A 156 0.53 7.32 -12.78
CA GLU A 156 -0.22 8.05 -11.75
C GLU A 156 -1.34 7.18 -11.15
N MET A 157 -2.04 6.41 -11.98
CA MET A 157 -3.06 5.47 -11.55
C MET A 157 -2.49 4.33 -10.70
N LEU A 158 -1.33 3.79 -11.08
CA LEU A 158 -0.62 2.80 -10.27
C LEU A 158 -0.18 3.36 -8.92
N ILE A 159 0.35 4.59 -8.90
CA ILE A 159 0.74 5.28 -7.66
C ILE A 159 -0.49 5.52 -6.78
N ARG A 160 -1.59 6.01 -7.36
CA ARG A 160 -2.85 6.25 -6.65
C ARG A 160 -3.40 4.96 -6.05
N LYS A 161 -3.41 3.86 -6.82
CA LYS A 161 -3.83 2.54 -6.35
C LYS A 161 -2.93 2.05 -5.21
N ASN A 162 -1.61 2.16 -5.36
CA ASN A 162 -0.66 1.74 -4.33
C ASN A 162 -0.82 2.55 -3.03
N LEU A 163 -1.02 3.87 -3.14
CA LEU A 163 -1.26 4.73 -1.99
C LEU A 163 -2.60 4.40 -1.31
N MET A 164 -3.65 4.15 -2.08
CA MET A 164 -4.95 3.73 -1.56
C MET A 164 -4.86 2.39 -0.84
N MET A 165 -4.05 1.45 -1.34
CA MET A 165 -3.81 0.17 -0.69
C MET A 165 -2.94 0.32 0.56
N ALA A 166 -1.93 1.18 0.55
CA ALA A 166 -1.08 1.45 1.71
C ALA A 166 -1.87 2.09 2.87
N ASN A 167 -2.87 2.91 2.56
CA ASN A 167 -3.77 3.51 3.55
C ASN A 167 -4.78 2.51 4.14
N LYS A 168 -4.93 1.31 3.55
CA LYS A 168 -5.86 0.28 4.01
C LYS A 168 -5.10 -0.83 4.73
N ARG A 169 -5.62 -1.28 5.87
CA ARG A 169 -5.11 -2.47 6.55
C ARG A 169 -5.56 -3.70 5.76
N LEU A 170 -4.62 -4.36 5.08
CA LEU A 170 -4.89 -5.61 4.36
C LEU A 170 -5.04 -6.72 5.39
N GLU A 171 -6.26 -7.23 5.54
CA GLU A 171 -6.57 -8.43 6.32
C GLU A 171 -6.83 -9.57 5.33
N SER A 172 -6.14 -10.70 5.49
CA SER A 172 -6.45 -11.89 4.70
C SER A 172 -7.73 -12.51 5.25
N ILE A 173 -8.74 -12.69 4.38
CA ILE A 173 -9.95 -13.48 4.66
C ILE A 173 -9.60 -14.99 4.59
N GLU A 174 -8.41 -15.38 5.03
CA GLU A 174 -8.04 -16.79 5.13
C GLU A 174 -8.66 -17.30 6.43
N ASN A 175 -9.89 -17.80 6.33
CA ASN A 175 -10.56 -18.44 7.45
C ASN A 175 -9.69 -19.60 7.96
N GLN A 176 -9.60 -19.76 9.28
CA GLN A 176 -8.88 -20.89 9.86
C GLN A 176 -9.41 -22.19 9.25
N LYS A 177 -8.54 -22.92 8.54
CA LYS A 177 -8.87 -24.19 7.91
C LYS A 177 -9.51 -25.09 8.97
N TYR A 178 -10.72 -25.60 8.70
CA TYR A 178 -11.44 -26.48 9.61
C TYR A 178 -10.53 -27.64 10.04
N ARG A 179 -10.19 -27.69 11.33
CA ARG A 179 -9.47 -28.81 11.94
C ARG A 179 -10.50 -29.76 12.53
N VAL A 180 -10.24 -31.07 12.43
CA VAL A 180 -11.05 -32.09 13.10
C VAL A 180 -11.05 -31.78 14.59
N ALA A 181 -12.24 -31.67 15.19
CA ALA A 181 -12.38 -31.40 16.61
C ALA A 181 -11.81 -32.60 17.41
N SER A 182 -10.65 -32.42 18.01
CA SER A 182 -10.08 -33.40 18.93
C SER A 182 -10.63 -33.17 20.33
N GLU A 183 -11.24 -34.20 20.93
CA GLU A 183 -11.76 -34.15 22.31
C GLU A 183 -10.67 -34.12 23.38
N PHE A 184 -9.41 -34.34 22.99
CA PHE A 184 -8.26 -34.34 23.90
C PHE A 184 -7.25 -33.27 23.50
N TYR A 185 -6.74 -32.53 24.50
CA TYR A 185 -5.67 -31.56 24.31
C TYR A 185 -4.35 -32.26 23.95
N THR A 186 -3.65 -31.70 22.97
CA THR A 186 -2.29 -32.15 22.64
C THR A 186 -1.29 -31.71 23.73
N ALA A 187 -0.16 -32.40 23.84
CA ALA A 187 0.87 -32.07 24.83
C ALA A 187 1.37 -30.62 24.69
N GLU A 188 1.39 -30.07 23.47
CA GLU A 188 1.77 -28.70 23.18
C GLU A 188 0.72 -27.68 23.66
N GLU A 189 -0.56 -27.97 23.47
CA GLU A 189 -1.67 -27.15 23.97
C GLU A 189 -1.75 -27.19 25.50
N MET A 190 -1.43 -28.34 26.12
CA MET A 190 -1.31 -28.50 27.58
C MET A 190 -0.26 -27.56 28.20
N ILE A 191 0.78 -27.19 27.45
CA ILE A 191 1.81 -26.23 27.90
C ILE A 191 1.25 -24.80 27.90
N SER A 192 0.31 -24.45 27.01
CA SER A 192 -0.30 -23.12 26.96
C SER A 192 -1.23 -22.84 28.17
N PHE A 193 -1.87 -23.89 28.71
CA PHE A 193 -2.64 -23.80 29.95
C PHE A 193 -1.76 -23.61 31.18
N ARG A 194 -0.45 -23.90 31.06
CA ARG A 194 0.49 -23.62 32.14
C ARG A 194 0.70 -22.12 32.20
N ARG A 195 0.04 -21.48 33.17
CA ARG A 195 0.15 -20.03 33.43
C ARG A 195 1.62 -19.60 33.33
N PRO A 196 1.99 -18.68 32.42
CA PRO A 196 3.36 -18.23 32.32
C PRO A 196 3.72 -17.64 33.68
N SER A 197 4.65 -18.29 34.38
CA SER A 197 5.14 -17.76 35.63
C SER A 197 5.80 -16.44 35.26
N LYS A 198 5.21 -15.34 35.74
CA LYS A 198 5.84 -14.02 35.60
C LYS A 198 7.22 -14.18 36.22
N LYS A 199 8.27 -14.21 35.40
CA LYS A 199 9.62 -13.94 35.91
C LYS A 199 9.46 -12.59 36.59
N LYS A 200 9.66 -12.56 37.91
CA LYS A 200 9.69 -11.31 38.66
C LYS A 200 10.93 -10.59 38.14
N ASP A 201 10.78 -9.83 37.06
CA ASP A 201 11.75 -8.82 36.67
C ASP A 201 11.97 -7.96 37.91
N GLY A 202 13.22 -7.98 38.35
CA GLY A 202 13.60 -7.76 39.73
C GLY A 202 12.83 -6.61 40.39
N LYS A 203 12.18 -6.92 41.53
CA LYS A 203 11.96 -5.91 42.57
C LYS A 203 13.23 -5.08 42.63
N LYS A 204 13.11 -3.78 42.35
CA LYS A 204 14.20 -2.80 42.31
C LYS A 204 15.08 -2.96 43.56
N LEU A 205 16.07 -3.84 43.47
CA LEU A 205 17.04 -4.04 44.53
C LEU A 205 17.94 -2.83 44.39
N ARG A 206 17.73 -1.87 45.32
CA ARG A 206 18.54 -0.68 45.48
C ARG A 206 20.00 -1.07 45.24
N LYS A 207 20.66 -0.39 44.29
CA LYS A 207 22.06 -0.61 43.89
C LYS A 207 22.96 -0.54 45.12
N ARG A 208 23.08 -1.63 45.88
CA ARG A 208 24.21 -1.89 46.74
C ARG A 208 25.30 -2.36 45.79
N LYS A 209 26.42 -1.64 45.79
CA LYS A 209 27.61 -1.92 45.00
C LYS A 209 28.09 -3.35 45.29
N VAL A 210 27.52 -4.32 44.61
CA VAL A 210 28.11 -5.66 44.50
C VAL A 210 29.13 -5.52 43.40
N ARG A 211 30.39 -5.31 43.80
CA ARG A 211 31.53 -5.51 42.91
C ARG A 211 31.37 -6.93 42.35
N VAL A 212 31.39 -7.06 41.03
CA VAL A 212 31.36 -8.39 40.39
C VAL A 212 32.59 -9.13 40.90
N LEU A 213 32.37 -10.16 41.72
CA LEU A 213 33.43 -10.98 42.28
C LEU A 213 34.24 -11.55 41.11
N ARG A 214 35.53 -11.25 41.07
CA ARG A 214 36.45 -11.78 40.06
C ARG A 214 37.00 -13.12 40.56
N ALA A 215 37.51 -13.94 39.64
CA ALA A 215 37.96 -15.30 39.95
C ALA A 215 39.03 -15.36 41.08
N ASP A 216 39.74 -14.26 41.32
CA ASP A 216 40.76 -14.15 42.37
C ASP A 216 40.18 -13.99 43.80
N ASP A 217 38.88 -13.73 43.97
CA ASP A 217 38.17 -13.56 45.26
C ASP A 217 37.60 -14.89 45.80
N LEU A 218 37.87 -16.01 45.12
CA LEU A 218 37.39 -17.36 45.47
C LEU A 218 38.39 -18.18 46.30
N VAL A 219 39.43 -17.55 46.85
CA VAL A 219 40.39 -18.25 47.70
C VAL A 219 39.75 -18.47 49.08
N PRO A 220 39.66 -19.73 49.57
CA PRO A 220 39.18 -19.98 50.92
C PRO A 220 40.17 -19.42 51.94
N GLU A 221 39.78 -18.39 52.70
CA GLU A 221 40.52 -18.02 53.90
C GLU A 221 40.30 -19.09 54.98
N GLU A 222 41.37 -19.45 55.71
CA GLU A 222 41.28 -20.37 56.84
C GLU A 222 40.42 -19.74 57.95
N THR A 223 39.22 -20.28 58.15
CA THR A 223 38.29 -19.76 59.16
C THR A 223 38.75 -20.13 60.56
N THR A 224 38.85 -19.14 61.44
CA THR A 224 39.15 -19.38 62.86
C THR A 224 37.90 -19.85 63.62
N GLN A 225 38.07 -20.55 64.75
CA GLN A 225 36.95 -21.06 65.55
C GLN A 225 36.01 -19.97 66.08
N GLU A 226 36.46 -18.72 66.12
CA GLU A 226 35.66 -17.57 66.54
C GLU A 226 34.66 -17.15 65.45
N ASP A 227 35.04 -17.27 64.18
CA ASP A 227 34.18 -16.98 63.04
C ASP A 227 33.04 -17.99 62.89
N GLU A 228 33.31 -19.26 63.20
CA GLU A 228 32.30 -20.33 63.20
C GLU A 228 31.25 -20.11 64.29
N LYS A 229 31.68 -19.72 65.51
CA LYS A 229 30.77 -19.38 66.61
C LYS A 229 29.90 -18.17 66.25
N ALA A 230 30.49 -17.14 65.63
CA ALA A 230 29.73 -15.96 65.17
C ALA A 230 28.70 -16.31 64.08
N ARG A 231 29.04 -17.23 63.16
CA ARG A 231 28.09 -17.74 62.15
C ARG A 231 26.97 -18.58 62.78
N ALA A 232 27.28 -19.43 63.75
CA ALA A 232 26.30 -20.24 64.47
C ALA A 232 25.30 -19.35 65.25
N LEU A 233 25.77 -18.29 65.91
CA LEU A 233 24.92 -17.31 66.60
C LEU A 233 23.96 -16.59 65.65
N ARG A 234 24.45 -16.18 64.47
CA ARG A 234 23.61 -15.54 63.43
C ARG A 234 22.54 -16.50 62.89
N LEU A 235 22.88 -17.77 62.69
CA LEU A 235 21.94 -18.79 62.25
C LEU A 235 20.87 -19.08 63.33
N ALA A 236 21.26 -19.11 64.61
CA ALA A 236 20.33 -19.27 65.72
C ALA A 236 19.34 -18.10 65.79
N ALA A 237 19.82 -16.85 65.67
CA ALA A 237 18.96 -15.66 65.67
C ALA A 237 17.95 -15.66 64.51
N HIS A 238 18.37 -16.09 63.31
CA HIS A 238 17.46 -16.20 62.16
C HIS A 238 16.36 -17.26 62.40
N LYS A 239 16.72 -18.37 63.06
CA LYS A 239 15.75 -19.44 63.38
C LYS A 239 14.70 -18.96 64.39
N VAL A 240 15.10 -18.19 65.40
CA VAL A 240 14.17 -17.57 66.37
C VAL A 240 13.20 -16.61 65.67
N GLY A 241 13.68 -15.77 64.75
CA GLY A 241 12.82 -14.88 63.96
C GLY A 241 11.78 -15.63 63.12
N SER A 242 12.17 -16.77 62.54
CA SER A 242 11.25 -17.60 61.75
C SER A 242 10.17 -18.28 62.60
N LEU A 243 10.49 -18.73 63.81
CA LEU A 243 9.54 -19.32 64.75
C LEU A 243 8.53 -18.28 65.26
N ALA A 244 9.00 -17.07 65.61
CA ALA A 244 8.11 -15.98 66.04
C ALA A 244 7.15 -15.56 64.91
N HIS A 245 7.58 -15.62 63.65
CA HIS A 245 6.69 -15.33 62.52
C HIS A 245 5.62 -16.41 62.34
N LYS A 246 5.97 -17.68 62.57
CA LYS A 246 5.05 -18.82 62.46
C LYS A 246 3.97 -18.80 63.54
N VAL A 247 4.32 -18.51 64.80
CA VAL A 247 3.34 -18.38 65.89
C VAL A 247 2.34 -17.25 65.60
N LYS A 248 2.78 -16.11 65.06
CA LYS A 248 1.87 -15.02 64.66
C LYS A 248 0.89 -15.40 63.54
N GLN A 249 1.27 -16.31 62.65
CA GLN A 249 0.38 -16.80 61.60
C GLN A 249 -0.65 -17.79 62.13
N GLU A 250 -0.26 -18.64 63.09
CA GLU A 250 -1.17 -19.61 63.71
C GLU A 250 -2.19 -18.93 64.64
N THR A 251 -1.78 -17.92 65.44
CA THR A 251 -2.74 -17.15 66.27
C THR A 251 -3.69 -16.26 65.45
N ALA A 252 -3.31 -15.90 64.23
CA ALA A 252 -4.17 -15.12 63.33
C ALA A 252 -5.19 -16.00 62.57
N ALA A 253 -5.05 -17.32 62.62
CA ALA A 253 -5.96 -18.27 61.97
C ALA A 253 -7.04 -18.84 62.91
N GLU A 254 -7.02 -18.47 64.21
CA GLU A 254 -7.95 -18.98 65.23
C GLU A 254 -8.97 -17.91 65.72
N VAL A 255 -9.01 -16.73 65.07
CA VAL A 255 -9.92 -15.62 65.43
C VAL A 255 -10.86 -15.20 64.28
N ASP A 256 -10.91 -15.96 63.19
CA ASP A 256 -11.95 -15.90 62.14
C ASP A 256 -12.71 -17.24 62.07
#